data_AF-A0A831K0E8-F1
#
_entry.id   AF-A0A831K0E8-F1
#
_cell.length_a   1.000
_cell.length_b   1.000
_cell.length_c   1.000
_cell.angle_alpha   90.00
_cell.angle_beta   90.00
_cell.angle_gamma   90.00
#
_symmetry.space_group_name_H-M   'P 1'
#
loop_
_entity.id
_entity.type
_entity.pdbx_description
1 polymer ?
#
loop_
_entity_poly.entity_id
_entity_poly.type
_entity_poly.pdbx_seq_one_letter_code
_entity_poly.pdbx_strand_id
1 'polypeptide(L)' 'MKKSLFAALTSMCAALYAVLGYLSYLGLFTPVIGVVRFWPVVFVPAVFSVAFHPLVGGAGAAIGIFISDMVIHGNALLS' A
#
# COMPACT_ATOMS: atom_id res chain seq x y z
N MET A 1 -15.33 15.36 5.69
CA MET A 1 -14.05 15.13 6.39
C MET A 1 -13.22 16.41 6.34
N LYS A 2 -12.50 16.80 7.41
CA LYS A 2 -11.57 17.95 7.36
C LYS A 2 -10.41 17.63 6.40
N LYS A 3 -9.96 18.60 5.59
CA LYS A 3 -8.89 18.39 4.60
C LYS A 3 -7.59 17.86 5.23
N SER A 4 -7.23 18.36 6.41
CA SER A 4 -6.07 17.90 7.17
C SER A 4 -6.18 16.43 7.61
N LEU A 5 -7.36 16.02 8.08
CA LEU A 5 -7.60 14.63 8.49
C LEU A 5 -7.54 13.67 7.30
N PHE A 6 -8.10 14.08 6.14
CA PHE A 6 -8.03 13.29 4.92
C PHE A 6 -6.58 13.07 4.48
N ALA A 7 -5.77 14.13 4.47
CA ALA A 7 -4.36 14.04 4.11
C ALA A 7 -3.59 13.14 5.08
N ALA A 8 -3.80 13.28 6.39
CA ALA A 8 -3.14 12.47 7.41
C ALA A 8 -3.49 10.98 7.31
N LEU A 9 -4.78 10.64 7.14
CA LEU A 9 -5.21 9.24 7.01
C LEU A 9 -4.69 8.62 5.71
N THR A 10 -4.68 9.38 4.62
CA THR A 10 -4.18 8.92 3.32
C THR A 10 -2.67 8.67 3.37
N SER A 11 -1.90 9.58 3.98
CA SER A 11 -0.45 9.40 4.12
C SER A 11 -0.08 8.23 5.04
N MET A 12 -0.83 8.05 6.13
CA MET A 12 -0.66 6.87 7.00
C MET A 12 -0.97 5.56 6.28
N CYS A 13 -2.08 5.52 5.52
CA CYS A 13 -2.45 4.35 4.71
C CYS A 13 -1.37 4.00 3.68
N ALA A 14 -0.88 5.01 2.95
CA ALA A 14 0.16 4.84 1.95
C ALA A 14 1.48 4.35 2.57
N ALA A 15 1.89 4.93 3.70
CA ALA A 15 3.12 4.54 4.39
C ALA A 15 3.05 3.09 4.90
N LEU A 16 1.94 2.69 5.55
CA LEU A 16 1.76 1.32 6.00
C LEU A 16 1.78 0.33 4.84
N TYR A 17 1.07 0.65 3.75
CA TYR A 17 1.02 -0.22 2.57
C TYR A 17 2.41 -0.37 1.93
N ALA A 18 3.15 0.73 1.77
CA ALA A 18 4.48 0.69 1.18
C ALA A 18 5.48 -0.12 2.01
N VAL A 19 5.49 0.09 3.34
CA VAL A 19 6.39 -0.63 4.26
C VAL A 19 6.08 -2.11 4.30
N LEU A 20 4.80 -2.47 4.50
CA LEU A 20 4.40 -3.88 4.52
C LEU A 20 4.56 -4.55 3.16
N GLY A 21 4.37 -3.81 2.07
CA GLY A 21 4.65 -4.27 0.70
C GLY A 21 6.12 -4.63 0.51
N TYR A 22 7.01 -3.78 0.99
CA TYR A 22 8.46 -4.02 0.97
C TYR A 22 8.87 -5.21 1.85
N LEU A 23 8.33 -5.31 3.08
CA LEU A 23 8.60 -6.45 3.96
C LEU A 23 8.08 -7.77 3.39
N SER A 24 6.94 -7.74 2.70
CA SER A 24 6.39 -8.91 2.01
C SER A 24 7.30 -9.34 0.85
N TYR A 25 7.87 -8.39 0.11
CA TYR A 25 8.87 -8.65 -0.92
C TYR A 25 10.15 -9.30 -0.37
N LEU A 26 10.60 -8.91 0.83
CA LEU A 26 11.71 -9.55 1.53
C LEU A 26 11.41 -10.98 2.02
N GLY A 27 10.20 -11.49 1.79
CA GLY A 27 9.82 -12.85 2.15
C GLY A 27 9.40 -13.03 3.61
N LEU A 28 9.21 -11.94 4.37
CA LEU A 28 8.82 -12.00 5.78
C LEU A 28 7.38 -12.47 5.98
N PHE A 29 6.49 -12.18 5.02
CA PHE A 29 5.07 -12.49 5.10
C PHE A 29 4.58 -13.47 4.03
N THR A 30 5.37 -13.74 2.99
CA THR A 30 5.02 -14.66 1.90
C THR A 30 6.27 -15.40 1.41
N PRO A 31 6.19 -16.72 1.12
CA PRO A 31 7.34 -17.46 0.58
C PRO A 31 7.78 -16.88 -0.77
N VAL A 32 9.09 -16.82 -1.00
CA VAL A 32 9.73 -16.38 -2.25
C VAL A 32 9.59 -17.47 -3.33
N ILE A 33 8.37 -17.95 -3.57
CA ILE A 33 8.11 -19.00 -4.57
C ILE A 33 6.97 -18.53 -5.47
N GLY A 34 7.30 -18.36 -6.76
CA GLY A 34 6.34 -18.01 -7.81
C GLY A 34 6.28 -16.51 -8.05
N VAL A 35 6.36 -16.14 -9.34
CA VAL A 35 6.46 -14.78 -9.90
C VAL A 35 5.16 -13.96 -9.71
N VAL A 36 4.28 -14.35 -8.79
CA VAL A 36 2.96 -13.74 -8.59
C VAL A 36 2.84 -13.34 -7.12
N ARG A 37 3.07 -12.07 -6.85
CA ARG A 37 2.96 -11.46 -5.52
C ARG A 37 1.49 -11.52 -5.08
N PHE A 38 1.13 -12.53 -4.28
CA PHE A 38 -0.16 -12.50 -3.59
C PHE A 38 -0.02 -11.53 -2.42
N TRP A 39 -0.72 -10.40 -2.47
CA TRP A 39 -0.50 -9.28 -1.58
C TRP A 39 -1.47 -9.31 -0.38
N PRO A 40 -1.12 -9.88 0.80
CA PRO A 40 -1.93 -9.67 2.01
C PRO A 40 -1.98 -8.20 2.43
N VAL A 41 -1.04 -7.37 1.97
CA VAL A 41 -0.98 -5.95 2.33
C VAL A 41 -2.14 -5.10 1.80
N VAL A 42 -2.88 -5.56 0.77
CA VAL A 42 -4.12 -4.88 0.31
C VAL A 42 -5.18 -4.78 1.41
N PHE A 43 -5.02 -5.56 2.48
CA PHE A 43 -5.78 -5.43 3.70
C PHE A 43 -5.70 -4.01 4.30
N VAL A 44 -4.55 -3.33 4.26
CA VAL A 44 -4.40 -1.98 4.82
C VAL A 44 -5.34 -0.97 4.15
N PRO A 45 -5.28 -0.74 2.82
CA PRO A 45 -6.20 0.17 2.16
C PRO A 45 -7.66 -0.31 2.22
N ALA A 46 -7.92 -1.62 2.29
CA ALA A 46 -9.27 -2.12 2.50
C ALA A 46 -9.83 -1.70 3.87
N VAL A 47 -9.07 -1.87 4.95
CA VAL A 47 -9.45 -1.43 6.29
C VAL A 47 -9.64 0.08 6.33
N PHE A 48 -8.74 0.86 5.73
CA PHE A 48 -8.88 2.33 5.71
C PHE A 48 -10.08 2.79 4.87
N SER A 49 -10.41 2.06 3.80
CA SER A 49 -11.60 2.33 2.97
C SER A 49 -12.89 2.11 3.75
N VAL A 50 -12.97 1.01 4.52
CA VAL A 50 -14.14 0.64 5.31
C VAL A 50 -14.26 1.50 6.58
N ALA A 51 -13.15 1.76 7.26
CA ALA A 51 -13.14 2.44 8.56
C ALA A 51 -13.26 3.97 8.44
N PHE A 52 -12.69 4.58 7.39
CA PHE A 52 -12.62 6.04 7.28
C PHE A 52 -13.38 6.58 6.08
N HIS A 53 -12.98 6.20 4.86
CA HIS A 53 -13.64 6.62 3.61
C HIS A 53 -13.03 5.89 2.40
N PRO A 54 -13.81 5.51 1.37
CA PRO A 54 -13.28 4.84 0.18
C PRO A 54 -12.14 5.60 -0.51
N LEU A 55 -12.22 6.92 -0.57
CA LEU A 55 -11.15 7.74 -1.17
C LEU A 55 -9.84 7.73 -0.37
N VAL A 56 -9.90 7.53 0.96
CA VAL A 56 -8.68 7.46 1.79
C VAL A 56 -7.91 6.19 1.47
N GLY A 57 -8.61 5.04 1.45
CA GLY A 57 -7.97 3.77 1.13
C GLY A 57 -7.58 3.66 -0.35
N GLY A 58 -8.39 4.19 -1.27
CA GLY A 58 -8.05 4.23 -2.70
C GLY A 58 -6.83 5.10 -3.00
N ALA A 59 -6.79 6.34 -2.52
CA ALA A 59 -5.63 7.21 -2.69
C ALA A 59 -4.39 6.67 -1.95
N GLY A 60 -4.59 6.12 -0.74
CA GLY A 60 -3.54 5.50 0.03
C GLY A 60 -2.94 4.28 -0.66
N ALA A 61 -3.77 3.43 -1.29
CA ALA A 61 -3.33 2.29 -2.09
C ALA A 61 -2.50 2.73 -3.29
N ALA A 62 -3.00 3.69 -4.07
CA ALA A 62 -2.32 4.18 -5.27
C ALA A 62 -0.94 4.78 -4.95
N ILE A 63 -0.84 5.58 -3.88
CA ILE A 63 0.44 6.14 -3.44
C ILE A 63 1.34 5.05 -2.88
N GLY A 64 0.79 4.15 -2.06
CA GLY A 64 1.53 3.09 -1.41
C GLY A 64 2.16 2.10 -2.39
N ILE A 65 1.41 1.66 -3.42
CA ILE A 65 1.90 0.73 -4.44
C ILE A 65 2.97 1.38 -5.30
N PHE A 66 2.77 2.64 -5.70
CA PHE A 66 3.75 3.41 -6.44
C PHE A 66 5.08 3.51 -5.68
N ILE A 67 5.04 3.87 -4.40
CA ILE A 67 6.27 3.93 -3.58
C ILE A 67 6.91 2.54 -3.45
N SER A 68 6.11 1.51 -3.14
CA SER A 68 6.62 0.15 -2.96
C SER A 68 7.33 -0.38 -4.21
N ASP A 69 6.72 -0.19 -5.38
CA ASP A 69 7.26 -0.70 -6.64
C ASP A 69 8.41 0.14 -7.18
N MET A 70 8.42 1.46 -6.94
CA MET A 70 9.59 2.29 -7.21
C MET A 70 10.80 1.88 -6.35
N VAL A 71 10.60 1.48 -5.10
CA VAL A 71 11.68 1.01 -4.21
C VAL A 71 12.18 -0.38 -4.62
N ILE A 72 11.28 -1.27 -5.05
CA ILE A 72 11.62 -2.67 -5.34
C ILE A 72 12.18 -2.83 -6.75
N HIS A 73 11.51 -2.24 -7.75
CA HIS A 73 11.81 -2.46 -9.17
C HIS A 73 12.45 -1.24 -9.84
N GLY A 74 12.32 -0.04 -9.25
CA GLY A 74 12.76 1.22 -9.88
C GLY A 74 11.99 1.58 -11.14
N ASN A 75 10.84 0.94 -11.39
CA ASN A 75 10.05 1.11 -12.60
C ASN A 75 8.61 1.52 -12.28
N ALA A 76 8.28 2.77 -12.60
CA ALA A 76 6.97 3.36 -12.38
C ALA A 76 5.84 2.73 -13.22
N LEU A 77 6.17 2.02 -14.31
CA LEU A 77 5.15 1.42 -15.21
C LEU A 77 4.53 0.13 -14.67
N LEU A 78 5.14 -0.47 -13.64
CA LEU A 78 4.59 -1.65 -12.97
C LEU A 78 3.69 -1.30 -11.77
N SER A 79 3.53 -0.01 -11.46
CA SER A 79 2.77 0.51 -10.30
C SER A 79 1.31 0.83 -10.59
#